data_AF-A0A847GH16-F1
#
_entry.id   AF-A0A847GH16-F1
#
_cell.length_a   1.000
_cell.length_b   1.000
_cell.length_c   1.000
_cell.angle_alpha   90.00
_cell.angle_beta   90.00
_cell.angle_gamma   90.00
#
_symmetry.space_group_name_H-M   'P 1'
#
loop_
_entity.id
_entity.type
_entity.pdbx_description
1 polymer ?
#
loop_
_entity_poly.entity_id
_entity_poly.type
_entity_poly.pdbx_seq_one_letter_code
_entity_poly.pdbx_strand_id
1 'polypeptide(L)'
;MNIVVMGQKGAGKSTVGAELARRLGLPVLDTDAAVEDLHESRTGRRLSCREIFRQEGEAVFRGLEREVAAAAAERDFTVLITGGGLMLDPESRRALRRNAILTYLHAAPETLWERATRRGLPPWLEGEDGPRRFAEQTALRDEALRPFADVLLDTTSGAPEALAAQLEESVAEELAVRQTAANTYGEIIRVTTFGESHGKAIGAVLDGIRPGIPLSEEDVQKELDRRRPGQSQVVTQRRESDTVHFLSGVYEGKTTGAPIAMVIYNEDQRSKNYDNLKDLFRPGHGDFTFYKKYGHRDHRGGGRQSGRETACRVAAGAVAALILRERGVRIVAHAVEVAGIRANTCDYGVIETNPVRCADPEAAAAMEKAILAARSARDSVGGVIQLEILGLPPGLGDPVFGKLDARLTNAIMTIGAVKGVEVGTGFAIARLRGSEANDPLSGGRHTTNHHGGILGGISTGEPVVMRAAVKPTASIAQKQATCGLDNAPVEVEVLGRHDPCIVPRAVPVIEHMAALVILDAWEVQSRLNPAWAETLGAVPG
;
A
#
# COMPACT_ATOMS: atom_id res chain seq x y z
N MET A 1 -6.29 -14.48 6.97
CA MET A 1 -5.74 -15.18 5.78
C MET A 1 -5.51 -16.65 6.12
N ASN A 2 -6.01 -17.56 5.31
CA ASN A 2 -5.88 -19.01 5.48
C ASN A 2 -4.70 -19.58 4.67
N ILE A 3 -4.28 -20.80 5.00
CA ILE A 3 -3.34 -21.58 4.18
C ILE A 3 -4.08 -22.81 3.70
N VAL A 4 -4.33 -22.90 2.40
CA VAL A 4 -5.07 -24.02 1.81
C VAL A 4 -4.08 -25.05 1.31
N VAL A 5 -4.14 -26.26 1.88
CA VAL A 5 -3.33 -27.41 1.48
C VAL A 5 -4.13 -28.25 0.51
N MET A 6 -3.82 -28.10 -0.77
CA MET A 6 -4.35 -28.90 -1.87
C MET A 6 -3.26 -29.75 -2.51
N GLY A 7 -3.63 -30.66 -3.41
CA GLY A 7 -2.67 -31.63 -3.96
C GLY A 7 -3.27 -32.97 -4.33
N GLN A 8 -2.48 -33.78 -5.00
CA GLN A 8 -2.88 -35.10 -5.48
C GLN A 8 -3.22 -36.05 -4.33
N LYS A 9 -3.98 -37.11 -4.64
CA LYS A 9 -4.25 -38.18 -3.69
C LYS A 9 -2.93 -38.92 -3.40
N GLY A 10 -2.57 -39.05 -2.13
CA GLY A 10 -1.27 -39.63 -1.73
C GLY A 10 -0.13 -38.63 -1.57
N ALA A 11 -0.33 -37.34 -1.89
CA ALA A 11 0.70 -36.30 -1.77
C ALA A 11 0.98 -35.84 -0.32
N GLY A 12 0.36 -36.46 0.69
CA GLY A 12 0.64 -36.15 2.10
C GLY A 12 -0.07 -34.93 2.68
N LYS A 13 -1.12 -34.39 2.03
CA LYS A 13 -1.89 -33.21 2.47
C LYS A 13 -2.23 -33.20 3.97
N SER A 14 -2.93 -34.24 4.47
CA SER A 14 -3.34 -34.30 5.87
C SER A 14 -2.14 -34.35 6.83
N THR A 15 -1.07 -35.06 6.46
CA THR A 15 0.13 -35.20 7.30
C THR A 15 0.97 -33.92 7.32
N VAL A 16 1.35 -33.39 6.15
CA VAL A 16 2.16 -32.18 6.02
C VAL A 16 1.38 -30.95 6.47
N GLY A 17 0.09 -30.87 6.15
CA GLY A 17 -0.78 -29.76 6.56
C GLY A 17 -1.00 -29.70 8.08
N ALA A 18 -1.21 -30.83 8.74
CA ALA A 18 -1.32 -30.86 10.20
C ALA A 18 0.00 -30.46 10.89
N GLU A 19 1.13 -30.93 10.37
CA GLU A 19 2.45 -30.58 10.89
C GLU A 19 2.80 -29.10 10.64
N LEU A 20 2.43 -28.54 9.48
CA LEU A 20 2.52 -27.10 9.20
C LEU A 20 1.68 -26.29 10.20
N ALA A 21 0.43 -26.70 10.45
CA ALA A 21 -0.43 -26.03 11.43
C ALA A 21 0.18 -26.04 12.84
N ARG A 22 0.77 -27.18 13.25
CA ARG A 22 1.48 -27.31 14.52
C ARG A 22 2.68 -26.37 14.63
N ARG A 23 3.49 -26.26 13.57
CA ARG A 23 4.65 -25.35 13.50
C ARG A 23 4.25 -23.88 13.61
N LEU A 24 3.21 -23.49 12.89
CA LEU A 24 2.71 -22.12 12.86
C LEU A 24 1.84 -21.75 14.07
N GLY A 25 1.46 -22.72 14.90
CA GLY A 25 0.52 -22.51 16.01
C GLY A 25 -0.89 -22.13 15.54
N LEU A 26 -1.31 -22.61 14.37
CA LEU A 26 -2.60 -22.29 13.77
C LEU A 26 -3.62 -23.43 13.94
N PRO A 27 -4.93 -23.10 14.03
CA PRO A 27 -5.99 -24.10 13.88
C PRO A 27 -5.91 -24.83 12.53
N VAL A 28 -6.32 -26.09 12.53
CA VAL A 28 -6.42 -26.94 11.32
C VAL A 28 -7.87 -27.35 11.09
N LEU A 29 -8.30 -27.35 9.83
CA LEU A 29 -9.57 -27.90 9.39
C LEU A 29 -9.32 -28.84 8.22
N ASP A 30 -9.70 -30.10 8.36
CA ASP A 30 -9.79 -31.05 7.24
C ASP A 30 -11.21 -31.01 6.67
N THR A 31 -11.34 -30.66 5.39
CA THR A 31 -12.65 -30.51 4.76
C THR A 31 -13.38 -31.84 4.61
N ASP A 32 -12.66 -32.96 4.46
CA ASP A 32 -13.30 -34.28 4.38
C ASP A 32 -13.97 -34.60 5.73
N ALA A 33 -13.25 -34.39 6.85
CA ALA A 33 -13.83 -34.55 8.19
C ALA A 33 -15.01 -33.61 8.44
N ALA A 34 -14.90 -32.35 8.00
CA ALA A 34 -15.99 -31.38 8.13
C ALA A 34 -17.24 -31.75 7.29
N VAL A 35 -17.07 -32.42 6.14
CA VAL A 35 -18.19 -32.97 5.37
C VAL A 35 -18.87 -34.11 6.11
N GLU A 36 -18.09 -35.03 6.69
CA GLU A 36 -18.62 -36.15 7.49
C GLU A 36 -19.40 -35.65 8.72
N ASP A 37 -18.85 -34.66 9.43
CA ASP A 37 -19.50 -34.07 10.61
C ASP A 37 -20.76 -33.27 10.21
N LEU A 38 -20.73 -32.52 9.10
CA LEU A 38 -21.92 -31.82 8.57
C LEU A 38 -23.01 -32.82 8.17
N HIS A 39 -22.65 -33.92 7.52
CA HIS A 39 -23.59 -34.98 7.18
C HIS A 39 -24.21 -35.62 8.43
N GLU A 40 -23.39 -35.98 9.43
CA GLU A 40 -23.84 -36.56 10.70
C GLU A 40 -24.81 -35.61 11.41
N SER A 41 -24.52 -34.31 11.44
CA SER A 41 -25.39 -33.29 12.06
C SER A 41 -26.77 -33.20 11.41
N ARG A 42 -26.89 -33.51 10.11
CA ARG A 42 -28.15 -33.44 9.34
C ARG A 42 -28.96 -34.72 9.37
N THR A 43 -28.28 -35.86 9.38
CA THR A 43 -28.90 -37.18 9.18
C THR A 43 -28.94 -38.01 10.46
N GLY A 44 -28.17 -37.63 11.48
CA GLY A 44 -27.95 -38.43 12.68
C GLY A 44 -27.10 -39.69 12.45
N ARG A 45 -26.48 -39.84 11.26
CA ARG A 45 -25.67 -41.00 10.89
C ARG A 45 -24.27 -40.55 10.50
N ARG A 46 -23.26 -41.10 11.17
CA ARG A 46 -21.87 -40.93 10.78
C ARG A 46 -21.55 -41.86 9.60
N LEU A 47 -21.32 -41.26 8.44
CA LEU A 47 -20.86 -41.93 7.23
C LEU A 47 -19.55 -41.29 6.79
N SER A 48 -18.62 -42.09 6.29
CA SER A 48 -17.41 -41.56 5.66
C SER A 48 -17.72 -40.86 4.34
N CYS A 49 -16.85 -39.96 3.86
CA CYS A 49 -17.01 -39.32 2.55
C CYS A 49 -17.27 -40.34 1.42
N ARG A 50 -16.63 -41.52 1.48
CA ARG A 50 -16.82 -42.60 0.51
C ARG A 50 -18.22 -43.22 0.59
N GLU A 51 -18.74 -43.38 1.80
CA GLU A 51 -20.09 -43.92 2.03
C GLU A 51 -21.16 -42.91 1.66
N ILE A 52 -21.00 -41.63 1.99
CA ILE A 52 -21.90 -40.55 1.57
C ILE A 52 -21.99 -40.54 0.03
N PHE A 53 -20.84 -40.54 -0.66
CA PHE A 53 -20.80 -40.57 -2.12
C PHE A 53 -21.51 -41.79 -2.72
N ARG A 54 -21.36 -42.98 -2.11
CA ARG A 54 -21.93 -44.24 -2.62
C ARG A 54 -23.42 -44.40 -2.29
N GLN A 55 -23.84 -43.99 -1.09
CA GLN A 55 -25.19 -44.26 -0.57
C GLN A 55 -26.15 -43.11 -0.88
N GLU A 56 -25.70 -41.86 -0.70
CA GLU A 56 -26.52 -40.65 -0.89
C GLU A 56 -26.33 -40.02 -2.28
N GLY A 57 -25.30 -40.47 -3.02
CA GLY A 57 -25.01 -40.06 -4.39
C GLY A 57 -24.12 -38.83 -4.49
N GLU A 58 -23.53 -38.64 -5.68
CA GLU A 58 -22.56 -37.58 -5.94
C GLU A 58 -23.14 -36.18 -5.73
N ALA A 59 -24.38 -35.92 -6.18
CA ALA A 59 -24.97 -34.58 -6.08
C ALA A 59 -25.09 -34.10 -4.62
N VAL A 60 -25.47 -34.99 -3.71
CA VAL A 60 -25.55 -34.70 -2.26
C VAL A 60 -24.16 -34.43 -1.70
N PHE A 61 -23.19 -35.30 -2.01
CA PHE A 61 -21.81 -35.15 -1.56
C PHE A 61 -21.19 -33.82 -2.02
N ARG A 62 -21.34 -33.47 -3.31
CA ARG A 62 -20.85 -32.19 -3.87
C ARG A 62 -21.55 -30.98 -3.25
N GLY A 63 -22.82 -31.12 -2.88
CA GLY A 63 -23.55 -30.08 -2.14
C GLY A 63 -22.94 -29.80 -0.78
N LEU A 64 -22.62 -30.86 -0.02
CA LEU A 64 -21.95 -30.76 1.28
C LEU A 64 -20.54 -30.18 1.14
N GLU A 65 -19.77 -30.62 0.13
CA GLU A 65 -18.44 -30.08 -0.18
C GLU A 65 -18.48 -28.55 -0.40
N ARG A 66 -19.41 -28.04 -1.22
CA ARG A 66 -19.57 -26.60 -1.48
C ARG A 66 -19.90 -25.81 -0.22
N GLU A 67 -20.78 -26.34 0.62
CA GLU A 67 -21.17 -25.68 1.86
C GLU A 67 -20.02 -25.64 2.87
N VAL A 68 -19.28 -26.75 3.02
CA VAL A 68 -18.07 -26.80 3.84
C VAL A 68 -17.01 -25.84 3.32
N ALA A 69 -16.81 -25.75 1.99
CA ALA A 69 -15.87 -24.80 1.40
C ALA A 69 -16.25 -23.35 1.70
N ALA A 70 -17.53 -23.00 1.58
CA ALA A 70 -18.02 -21.66 1.93
C ALA A 70 -17.80 -21.35 3.42
N ALA A 71 -18.15 -22.28 4.32
CA ALA A 71 -17.92 -22.10 5.75
C ALA A 71 -16.43 -22.07 6.14
N ALA A 72 -15.58 -22.85 5.46
CA ALA A 72 -14.14 -22.85 5.65
C ALA A 72 -13.50 -21.54 5.15
N ALA A 73 -14.00 -20.97 4.06
CA ALA A 73 -13.51 -19.71 3.50
C ALA A 73 -13.70 -18.50 4.43
N GLU A 74 -14.74 -18.53 5.27
CA GLU A 74 -15.03 -17.48 6.26
C GLU A 74 -14.15 -17.56 7.52
N ARG A 75 -13.31 -18.61 7.66
CA ARG A 75 -12.35 -18.69 8.75
C ARG A 75 -11.17 -17.75 8.51
N ASP A 76 -10.51 -17.38 9.59
CA ASP A 76 -9.24 -16.66 9.56
C ASP A 76 -8.13 -17.47 10.24
N PHE A 77 -6.91 -17.29 9.75
CA PHE A 77 -5.69 -17.86 10.32
C PHE A 77 -5.76 -19.38 10.51
N THR A 78 -6.36 -20.09 9.55
CA THR A 78 -6.55 -21.55 9.62
C THR A 78 -5.81 -22.26 8.48
N VAL A 79 -5.20 -23.41 8.78
CA VAL A 79 -4.71 -24.35 7.75
C VAL A 79 -5.87 -25.23 7.29
N LEU A 80 -6.29 -25.04 6.04
CA LEU A 80 -7.42 -25.73 5.42
C LEU A 80 -6.90 -26.88 4.55
N ILE A 81 -7.09 -28.12 5.00
CA ILE A 81 -6.68 -29.32 4.26
C ILE A 81 -7.85 -29.74 3.38
N THR A 82 -7.65 -29.72 2.07
CA THR A 82 -8.74 -29.95 1.12
C THR A 82 -8.83 -31.40 0.65
N GLY A 83 -10.07 -31.86 0.50
CA GLY A 83 -10.40 -33.12 -0.15
C GLY A 83 -9.95 -33.14 -1.62
N GLY A 84 -9.63 -34.33 -2.14
CA GLY A 84 -9.02 -34.47 -3.47
C GLY A 84 -9.91 -34.05 -4.66
N GLY A 85 -11.20 -33.83 -4.45
CA GLY A 85 -12.15 -33.34 -5.45
C GLY A 85 -12.61 -31.89 -5.24
N LEU A 86 -12.52 -31.38 -4.01
CA LEU A 86 -13.11 -30.09 -3.61
C LEU A 86 -12.63 -28.93 -4.48
N MET A 87 -11.32 -28.85 -4.71
CA MET A 87 -10.71 -27.74 -5.44
C MET A 87 -10.96 -27.78 -6.95
N LEU A 88 -11.51 -28.87 -7.50
CA LEU A 88 -11.88 -28.96 -8.91
C LEU A 88 -13.17 -28.17 -9.19
N ASP A 89 -14.08 -28.10 -8.21
CA ASP A 89 -15.31 -27.33 -8.28
C ASP A 89 -14.99 -25.81 -8.31
N PRO A 90 -15.40 -25.06 -9.35
CA PRO A 90 -15.07 -23.65 -9.49
C PRO A 90 -15.62 -22.76 -8.37
N GLU A 91 -16.79 -23.09 -7.80
CA GLU A 91 -17.39 -22.29 -6.72
C GLU A 91 -16.61 -22.44 -5.43
N SER A 92 -16.32 -23.68 -5.04
CA SER A 92 -15.50 -24.02 -3.87
C SER A 92 -14.11 -23.41 -3.99
N ARG A 93 -13.47 -23.52 -5.16
CA ARG A 93 -12.16 -22.91 -5.43
C ARG A 93 -12.18 -21.39 -5.32
N ARG A 94 -13.21 -20.72 -5.85
CA ARG A 94 -13.35 -19.25 -5.73
C ARG A 94 -13.53 -18.81 -4.28
N ALA A 95 -14.34 -19.54 -3.51
CA ALA A 95 -14.56 -19.25 -2.10
C ALA A 95 -13.23 -19.35 -1.32
N LEU A 96 -12.54 -20.49 -1.45
CA LEU A 96 -11.31 -20.77 -0.70
C LEU A 96 -10.12 -19.89 -1.12
N ARG A 97 -10.10 -19.35 -2.35
CA ARG A 97 -9.00 -18.49 -2.84
C ARG A 97 -9.02 -17.06 -2.28
N ARG A 98 -10.19 -16.50 -1.94
CA ARG A 98 -10.37 -15.04 -1.73
C ARG A 98 -9.45 -14.44 -0.65
N ASN A 99 -9.09 -15.19 0.37
CA ASN A 99 -8.23 -14.75 1.48
C ASN A 99 -7.27 -15.87 1.93
N ALA A 100 -6.59 -16.52 0.97
CA ALA A 100 -5.71 -17.64 1.29
C ALA A 100 -4.43 -17.69 0.44
N ILE A 101 -3.40 -18.36 0.97
CA ILE A 101 -2.29 -18.91 0.21
C ILE A 101 -2.66 -20.34 -0.17
N LEU A 102 -2.73 -20.63 -1.47
CA LEU A 102 -2.97 -21.95 -2.02
C LEU A 102 -1.64 -22.68 -2.18
N THR A 103 -1.43 -23.69 -1.35
CA THR A 103 -0.29 -24.60 -1.45
C THR A 103 -0.71 -25.86 -2.21
N TYR A 104 0.14 -26.36 -3.09
CA TYR A 104 -0.12 -27.56 -3.87
C TYR A 104 1.00 -28.58 -3.69
N LEU A 105 0.64 -29.69 -3.07
CA LEU A 105 1.53 -30.83 -2.82
C LEU A 105 1.42 -31.83 -3.97
N HIS A 106 2.56 -32.16 -4.56
CA HIS A 106 2.67 -33.15 -5.63
C HIS A 106 3.77 -34.17 -5.31
N ALA A 107 3.79 -35.29 -6.02
CA ALA A 107 4.87 -36.27 -5.96
C ALA A 107 4.93 -37.09 -7.25
N ALA A 108 6.00 -37.87 -7.44
CA ALA A 108 6.12 -38.81 -8.54
C ALA A 108 4.93 -39.80 -8.56
N PRO A 109 4.39 -40.15 -9.74
CA PRO A 109 3.21 -41.03 -9.86
C PRO A 109 3.33 -42.36 -9.11
N GLU A 110 4.51 -42.96 -9.12
CA GLU A 110 4.83 -44.22 -8.46
C GLU A 110 4.69 -44.08 -6.94
N THR A 111 5.23 -42.99 -6.39
CA THR A 111 5.13 -42.66 -4.96
C THR A 111 3.67 -42.40 -4.54
N LEU A 112 2.91 -41.69 -5.38
CA LEU A 112 1.49 -41.44 -5.13
C LEU A 112 0.69 -42.74 -5.15
N TRP A 113 0.96 -43.65 -6.10
CA TRP A 113 0.32 -44.96 -6.20
C TRP A 113 0.58 -45.80 -4.94
N GLU A 114 1.84 -45.94 -4.53
CA GLU A 114 2.22 -46.69 -3.33
C GLU A 114 1.52 -46.14 -2.07
N ARG A 115 1.51 -44.80 -1.90
CA ARG A 115 0.87 -44.15 -0.75
C ARG A 115 -0.65 -44.30 -0.79
N ALA A 116 -1.28 -44.15 -1.96
CA ALA A 116 -2.72 -44.19 -2.13
C ALA A 116 -3.31 -45.60 -1.99
N THR A 117 -2.52 -46.64 -2.28
CA THR A 117 -2.95 -48.06 -2.25
C THR A 117 -2.53 -48.81 -0.98
N ARG A 118 -1.74 -48.19 -0.09
CA ARG A 118 -1.28 -48.79 1.18
C ARG A 118 -2.40 -49.37 2.06
N ARG A 119 -3.62 -48.82 1.97
CA ARG A 119 -4.80 -49.29 2.74
C ARG A 119 -5.78 -50.13 1.91
N GLY A 120 -5.33 -50.66 0.77
CA GLY A 120 -6.12 -51.46 -0.16
C GLY A 120 -6.49 -50.71 -1.45
N LEU A 121 -6.81 -51.47 -2.49
CA LEU A 121 -7.20 -50.96 -3.80
C LEU A 121 -8.71 -50.64 -3.83
N PRO A 122 -9.11 -49.43 -4.26
CA PRO A 122 -10.50 -49.16 -4.62
C PRO A 122 -10.96 -50.04 -5.78
N PRO A 123 -12.25 -50.46 -5.85
CA PRO A 123 -12.74 -51.34 -6.92
C PRO A 123 -12.50 -50.84 -8.35
N TRP A 124 -12.50 -49.52 -8.56
CA TRP A 124 -12.25 -48.92 -9.88
C TRP A 124 -10.76 -48.91 -10.28
N LEU A 125 -9.85 -49.29 -9.38
CA LEU A 125 -8.42 -49.47 -9.62
C LEU A 125 -8.00 -50.95 -9.63
N GLU A 126 -8.94 -51.89 -9.53
CA GLU A 126 -8.68 -53.33 -9.63
C GLU A 126 -8.35 -53.73 -11.08
N GLY A 127 -7.42 -54.69 -11.25
CA GLY A 127 -6.93 -55.16 -12.56
C GLY A 127 -5.56 -54.59 -12.96
N GLU A 128 -4.94 -55.17 -13.99
CA GLU A 128 -3.57 -54.84 -14.44
C GLU A 128 -3.41 -53.37 -14.88
N ASP A 129 -4.49 -52.74 -15.37
CA ASP A 129 -4.52 -51.33 -15.79
C ASP A 129 -4.75 -50.34 -14.63
N GLY A 130 -4.85 -50.80 -13.38
CA GLY A 130 -5.04 -49.95 -12.20
C GLY A 130 -4.02 -48.82 -12.07
N PRO A 131 -2.70 -49.12 -12.08
CA PRO A 131 -1.64 -48.11 -11.98
C PRO A 131 -1.73 -47.03 -13.07
N ARG A 132 -1.99 -47.47 -14.32
CA ARG A 132 -2.12 -46.56 -15.47
C ARG A 132 -3.30 -45.61 -15.29
N ARG A 133 -4.49 -46.12 -14.96
CA ARG A 133 -5.69 -45.30 -14.72
C ARG A 133 -5.51 -44.32 -13.57
N PHE A 134 -4.79 -44.72 -12.51
CA PHE A 134 -4.46 -43.81 -11.41
C PHE A 134 -3.51 -42.68 -11.85
N ALA A 135 -2.48 -43.01 -12.64
CA ALA A 135 -1.55 -42.02 -13.18
C ALA A 135 -2.27 -41.01 -14.09
N GLU A 136 -3.12 -41.47 -15.01
CA GLU A 136 -3.91 -40.60 -15.90
C GLU A 136 -4.83 -39.66 -15.09
N GLN A 137 -5.55 -40.17 -14.08
CA GLN A 137 -6.41 -39.32 -13.23
C GLN A 137 -5.60 -38.29 -12.42
N THR A 138 -4.41 -38.68 -11.96
CA THR A 138 -3.53 -37.85 -11.15
C THR A 138 -2.89 -36.74 -11.99
N ALA A 139 -2.53 -37.03 -13.24
CA ALA A 139 -2.04 -36.06 -14.21
C ALA A 139 -3.12 -35.02 -14.56
N LEU A 140 -4.35 -35.45 -14.82
CA LEU A 140 -5.48 -34.54 -15.09
C LEU A 140 -5.75 -33.58 -13.93
N ARG A 141 -5.66 -34.07 -12.69
CA ARG A 141 -5.80 -33.21 -11.49
C ARG A 141 -4.64 -32.23 -11.35
N ASP A 142 -3.42 -32.64 -11.72
CA ASP A 142 -2.26 -31.76 -11.73
C ASP A 142 -2.44 -30.61 -12.69
N GLU A 143 -2.77 -30.93 -13.94
CA GLU A 143 -3.04 -29.95 -14.98
C GLU A 143 -4.13 -28.97 -14.57
N ALA A 144 -5.20 -29.45 -13.92
CA ALA A 144 -6.31 -28.63 -13.50
C ALA A 144 -6.02 -27.74 -12.27
N LEU A 145 -5.21 -28.19 -11.31
CA LEU A 145 -5.07 -27.53 -10.00
C LEU A 145 -3.74 -26.80 -9.82
N ARG A 146 -2.66 -27.32 -10.39
CA ARG A 146 -1.31 -26.74 -10.24
C ARG A 146 -1.22 -25.27 -10.66
N PRO A 147 -1.88 -24.79 -11.75
CA PRO A 147 -1.83 -23.38 -12.13
C PRO A 147 -2.46 -22.41 -11.11
N PHE A 148 -3.26 -22.91 -10.18
CA PHE A 148 -3.87 -22.09 -9.12
C PHE A 148 -3.01 -22.00 -7.86
N ALA A 149 -1.95 -22.77 -7.76
CA ALA A 149 -1.08 -22.79 -6.59
C ALA A 149 -0.21 -21.54 -6.52
N ASP A 150 -0.10 -20.99 -5.32
CA ASP A 150 0.84 -19.93 -4.99
C ASP A 150 2.18 -20.54 -4.57
N VAL A 151 2.15 -21.69 -3.90
CA VAL A 151 3.34 -22.46 -3.48
C VAL A 151 3.23 -23.89 -3.99
N LEU A 152 4.30 -24.39 -4.61
CA LEU A 152 4.44 -25.78 -5.04
C LEU A 152 5.40 -26.51 -4.11
N LEU A 153 5.00 -27.69 -3.63
CA LEU A 153 5.86 -28.55 -2.81
C LEU A 153 5.92 -29.97 -3.39
N ASP A 154 7.13 -30.39 -3.75
CA ASP A 154 7.40 -31.79 -4.10
C ASP A 154 7.55 -32.62 -2.82
N THR A 155 6.69 -33.62 -2.68
CA THR A 155 6.61 -34.53 -1.54
C THR A 155 7.07 -35.95 -1.90
N THR A 156 7.74 -36.13 -3.04
CA THR A 156 8.26 -37.43 -3.51
C THR A 156 9.16 -38.08 -2.47
N SER A 157 10.05 -37.28 -1.87
CA SER A 157 10.93 -37.70 -0.78
C SER A 157 10.87 -36.71 0.39
N GLY A 158 11.39 -37.10 1.56
CA GLY A 158 11.41 -36.27 2.76
C GLY A 158 10.40 -36.71 3.82
N ALA A 159 10.78 -36.52 5.09
CA ALA A 159 9.90 -36.75 6.23
C ALA A 159 8.86 -35.61 6.34
N PRO A 160 7.65 -35.87 6.86
CA PRO A 160 6.61 -34.84 7.00
C PRO A 160 7.07 -33.57 7.71
N GLU A 161 7.90 -33.71 8.75
CA GLU A 161 8.42 -32.59 9.54
C GLU A 161 9.38 -31.69 8.75
N ALA A 162 10.16 -32.29 7.83
CA ALA A 162 11.05 -31.55 6.96
C ALA A 162 10.27 -30.87 5.82
N LEU A 163 9.32 -31.57 5.21
CA LEU A 163 8.44 -31.03 4.19
C LEU A 163 7.57 -29.87 4.72
N ALA A 164 7.08 -29.98 5.96
CA ALA A 164 6.34 -28.90 6.60
C ALA A 164 7.23 -27.68 6.91
N ALA A 165 8.51 -27.89 7.23
CA ALA A 165 9.48 -26.79 7.40
C ALA A 165 9.72 -26.05 6.09
N GLN A 166 9.91 -26.79 5.00
CA GLN A 166 10.07 -26.22 3.66
C GLN A 166 8.81 -25.47 3.23
N LEU A 167 7.63 -26.04 3.51
CA LEU A 167 6.36 -25.39 3.21
C LEU A 167 6.14 -24.11 4.04
N GLU A 168 6.53 -24.12 5.32
CA GLU A 168 6.53 -22.96 6.20
C GLU A 168 7.40 -21.83 5.63
N GLU A 169 8.62 -22.14 5.18
CA GLU A 169 9.53 -21.18 4.55
C GLU A 169 8.93 -20.60 3.26
N SER A 170 8.46 -21.44 2.34
CA SER A 170 7.85 -20.95 1.09
C SER A 170 6.56 -20.16 1.32
N VAL A 171 5.74 -20.52 2.32
CA VAL A 171 4.57 -19.72 2.72
C VAL A 171 5.01 -18.37 3.31
N ALA A 172 6.09 -18.33 4.11
CA ALA A 172 6.63 -17.09 4.64
C ALA A 172 7.19 -16.18 3.53
N GLU A 173 7.88 -16.74 2.54
CA GLU A 173 8.32 -16.01 1.34
C GLU A 173 7.14 -15.45 0.56
N GLU A 174 6.10 -16.25 0.31
CA GLU A 174 4.90 -15.79 -0.39
C GLU A 174 4.16 -14.71 0.41
N LEU A 175 4.10 -14.82 1.74
CA LEU A 175 3.56 -13.77 2.61
C LEU A 175 4.38 -12.49 2.51
N ALA A 176 5.72 -12.58 2.47
CA ALA A 176 6.59 -11.42 2.33
C ALA A 176 6.39 -10.72 0.98
N VAL A 177 6.18 -11.48 -0.09
CA VAL A 177 5.87 -10.95 -1.43
C VAL A 177 4.46 -10.33 -1.48
N ARG A 178 3.48 -10.95 -0.80
CA ARG A 178 2.09 -10.47 -0.71
C ARG A 178 1.90 -9.31 0.24
N GLN A 179 2.86 -9.04 1.12
CA GLN A 179 2.72 -8.01 2.12
C GLN A 179 2.63 -6.65 1.43
N THR A 180 1.42 -6.12 1.31
CA THR A 180 1.18 -4.68 1.17
C THR A 180 1.49 -4.07 2.53
N ALA A 181 2.78 -3.95 2.81
CA ALA A 181 3.26 -3.39 4.05
C ALA A 181 2.75 -1.95 4.13
N ALA A 182 2.21 -1.54 5.29
CA ALA A 182 1.66 -0.19 5.48
C ALA A 182 2.71 0.94 5.36
N ASN A 183 3.97 0.59 5.10
CA ASN A 183 5.07 1.49 4.78
C ASN A 183 5.47 1.46 3.30
N THR A 184 4.74 0.76 2.43
CA THR A 184 4.95 0.69 0.99
C THR A 184 3.79 1.35 0.25
N TYR A 185 4.10 2.14 -0.78
CA TYR A 185 3.12 2.82 -1.63
C TYR A 185 3.41 2.55 -3.11
N GLY A 186 2.38 2.29 -3.92
CA GLY A 186 2.45 2.04 -5.37
C GLY A 186 2.35 0.56 -5.76
N GLU A 187 2.15 0.29 -7.06
CA GLU A 187 1.98 -1.06 -7.61
C GLU A 187 3.21 -1.53 -8.40
N ILE A 188 3.63 -0.76 -9.40
CA ILE A 188 4.84 -0.98 -10.21
C ILE A 188 5.99 -0.16 -9.65
N ILE A 189 5.77 1.15 -9.52
CA ILE A 189 6.71 2.06 -8.89
C ILE A 189 6.40 2.05 -7.40
N ARG A 190 7.21 1.31 -6.65
CA ARG A 190 6.96 1.06 -5.23
C ARG A 190 7.97 1.79 -4.39
N VAL A 191 7.50 2.65 -3.50
CA VAL A 191 8.34 3.26 -2.47
C VAL A 191 8.07 2.61 -1.12
N THR A 192 9.11 2.12 -0.45
CA THR A 192 9.04 1.63 0.92
C THR A 192 9.86 2.54 1.82
N THR A 193 9.25 3.18 2.83
CA THR A 193 9.98 4.05 3.76
C THR A 193 10.38 3.33 5.05
N PHE A 194 11.47 3.77 5.69
CA PHE A 194 11.94 3.24 6.97
C PHE A 194 12.53 4.33 7.88
N GLY A 195 12.65 4.00 9.17
CA GLY A 195 13.28 4.82 10.20
C GLY A 195 12.32 5.75 10.95
N GLU A 196 12.81 6.22 12.09
CA GLU A 196 12.10 7.10 13.02
C GLU A 196 12.79 8.45 13.15
N SER A 197 12.03 9.48 13.51
CA SER A 197 12.57 10.84 13.72
C SER A 197 13.73 10.94 14.71
N HIS A 198 13.82 10.02 15.68
CA HIS A 198 14.88 9.95 16.69
C HIS A 198 15.69 8.65 16.58
N GLY A 199 15.60 7.98 15.43
CA GLY A 199 16.47 6.86 15.08
C GLY A 199 17.81 7.37 14.52
N LYS A 200 18.71 6.45 14.15
CA LYS A 200 20.01 6.82 13.54
C LYS A 200 19.84 7.48 12.17
N ALA A 201 18.87 7.00 11.40
CA ALA A 201 18.58 7.47 10.05
C ALA A 201 17.11 7.20 9.71
N ILE A 202 16.67 7.85 8.63
CA ILE A 202 15.46 7.52 7.88
C ILE A 202 15.86 7.17 6.44
N GLY A 203 14.99 6.53 5.68
CA GLY A 203 15.29 6.22 4.30
C GLY A 203 14.13 5.67 3.50
N ALA A 204 14.39 5.45 2.21
CA ALA A 204 13.45 4.91 1.25
C ALA A 204 14.12 3.86 0.38
N VAL A 205 13.38 2.81 0.03
CA VAL A 205 13.71 1.90 -1.06
C VAL A 205 12.70 2.16 -2.17
N LEU A 206 13.17 2.63 -3.32
CA LEU A 206 12.36 2.87 -4.51
C LEU A 206 12.62 1.75 -5.53
N ASP A 207 11.57 1.04 -5.88
CA ASP A 207 11.59 -0.10 -6.80
C ASP A 207 10.74 0.17 -8.05
N GLY A 208 11.01 -0.60 -9.12
CA GLY A 208 10.30 -0.49 -10.41
C GLY A 208 10.86 0.54 -11.38
N ILE A 209 11.95 1.22 -11.03
CA ILE A 209 12.62 2.18 -11.91
C ILE A 209 13.42 1.44 -12.98
N ARG A 210 13.19 1.75 -14.25
CA ARG A 210 13.87 1.13 -15.40
C ARG A 210 15.38 1.41 -15.37
N PRO A 211 16.23 0.50 -15.89
CA PRO A 211 17.66 0.75 -16.06
C PRO A 211 17.94 1.85 -17.09
N GLY A 212 19.10 2.50 -16.98
CA GLY A 212 19.65 3.43 -17.97
C GLY A 212 19.25 4.89 -17.80
N ILE A 213 18.46 5.24 -16.78
CA ILE A 213 18.01 6.61 -16.51
C ILE A 213 19.15 7.36 -15.80
N PRO A 214 19.63 8.50 -16.32
CA PRO A 214 20.61 9.33 -15.64
C PRO A 214 20.09 9.78 -14.26
N LEU A 215 20.87 9.53 -13.21
CA LEU A 215 20.48 9.88 -11.84
C LEU A 215 21.70 10.08 -10.95
N SER A 216 21.69 11.18 -10.19
CA SER A 216 22.67 11.48 -9.16
C SER A 216 22.02 11.85 -7.83
N GLU A 217 22.81 11.82 -6.75
CA GLU A 217 22.35 12.31 -5.43
C GLU A 217 21.99 13.81 -5.48
N GLU A 218 22.64 14.60 -6.34
CA GLU A 218 22.37 16.04 -6.49
C GLU A 218 20.96 16.30 -7.03
N ASP A 219 20.48 15.45 -7.93
CA ASP A 219 19.12 15.56 -8.48
C ASP A 219 18.06 15.41 -7.38
N VAL A 220 18.30 14.51 -6.42
CA VAL A 220 17.42 14.27 -5.28
C VAL A 220 17.63 15.32 -4.18
N GLN A 221 18.87 15.74 -3.95
CA GLN A 221 19.22 16.70 -2.90
C GLN A 221 18.54 18.07 -3.11
N LYS A 222 18.43 18.53 -4.36
CA LYS A 222 17.73 19.80 -4.71
C LYS A 222 16.29 19.81 -4.21
N GLU A 223 15.59 18.68 -4.33
CA GLU A 223 14.20 18.54 -3.88
C GLU A 223 14.08 18.37 -2.36
N LEU A 224 15.01 17.64 -1.74
CA LEU A 224 15.12 17.56 -0.29
C LEU A 224 15.38 18.92 0.35
N ASP A 225 16.23 19.73 -0.27
CA ASP A 225 16.52 21.09 0.16
C ASP A 225 15.25 21.94 0.15
N ARG A 226 14.39 21.87 -0.88
CA ARG A 226 13.09 22.58 -0.91
C ARG A 226 12.18 22.26 0.29
N ARG A 227 12.27 21.06 0.84
CA ARG A 227 11.46 20.58 1.98
C ARG A 227 12.09 20.84 3.35
N ARG A 228 13.41 21.01 3.39
CA ARG A 228 14.23 21.02 4.60
C ARG A 228 13.76 22.06 5.62
N PRO A 229 13.77 21.76 6.93
CA PRO A 229 13.48 22.76 7.96
C PRO A 229 14.55 23.87 7.98
N GLY A 230 14.24 24.98 8.65
CA GLY A 230 15.21 26.03 8.97
C GLY A 230 15.50 27.02 7.84
N GLN A 231 14.74 27.00 6.74
CA GLN A 231 14.93 27.91 5.61
C GLN A 231 14.46 29.35 5.88
N SER A 232 13.51 29.53 6.80
CA SER A 232 12.87 30.83 7.04
C SER A 232 12.29 30.93 8.45
N GLN A 233 11.76 32.11 8.80
CA GLN A 233 11.14 32.33 10.11
C GLN A 233 9.73 31.73 10.23
N VAL A 234 9.10 31.35 9.13
CA VAL A 234 7.75 30.75 9.09
C VAL A 234 7.77 29.21 9.25
N VAL A 235 8.96 28.60 9.28
CA VAL A 235 9.17 27.17 9.54
C VAL A 235 10.05 26.94 10.78
N THR A 236 10.11 25.70 11.24
CA THR A 236 10.90 25.26 12.39
C THR A 236 12.39 25.55 12.16
N GLN A 237 13.06 25.97 13.22
CA GLN A 237 14.47 26.37 13.21
C GLN A 237 15.44 25.20 13.43
N ARG A 238 15.04 23.97 13.07
CA ARG A 238 15.95 22.80 13.11
C ARG A 238 16.95 22.91 11.97
N ARG A 239 18.19 22.47 12.22
CA ARG A 239 19.24 22.38 11.20
C ARG A 239 19.53 20.91 10.95
N GLU A 240 18.83 20.37 9.96
CA GLU A 240 19.11 19.04 9.43
C GLU A 240 19.62 19.27 8.01
N SER A 241 20.74 18.66 7.62
CA SER A 241 21.27 18.74 6.25
C SER A 241 20.32 18.08 5.25
N ASP A 242 19.58 17.07 5.70
CA ASP A 242 18.81 16.14 4.88
C ASP A 242 19.66 15.53 3.74
N THR A 243 20.96 15.32 3.99
CA THR A 243 21.87 14.73 2.99
C THR A 243 21.45 13.31 2.65
N VAL A 244 21.17 13.07 1.37
CA VAL A 244 20.84 11.75 0.84
C VAL A 244 22.09 10.97 0.44
N HIS A 245 22.10 9.68 0.73
CA HIS A 245 23.09 8.74 0.24
C HIS A 245 22.43 7.57 -0.49
N PHE A 246 22.90 7.27 -1.70
CA PHE A 246 22.49 6.09 -2.45
C PHE A 246 23.30 4.87 -2.01
N LEU A 247 22.61 3.81 -1.61
CA LEU A 247 23.21 2.55 -1.17
C LEU A 247 23.15 1.46 -2.24
N SER A 248 22.23 1.58 -3.21
CA SER A 248 22.04 0.61 -4.30
C SER A 248 21.30 1.25 -5.48
N GLY A 249 21.13 0.48 -6.56
CA GLY A 249 20.24 0.84 -7.67
C GLY A 249 20.81 1.82 -8.69
N VAL A 250 21.95 2.46 -8.40
CA VAL A 250 22.66 3.38 -9.30
C VAL A 250 24.12 2.93 -9.49
N TYR A 251 24.59 2.90 -10.73
CA TYR A 251 25.96 2.59 -11.11
C TYR A 251 26.37 3.51 -12.28
N GLU A 252 27.56 4.12 -12.19
CA GLU A 252 28.08 5.08 -13.20
C GLU A 252 27.08 6.20 -13.57
N GLY A 253 26.37 6.72 -12.58
CA GLY A 253 25.41 7.83 -12.76
C GLY A 253 24.11 7.44 -13.47
N LYS A 254 23.80 6.14 -13.57
CA LYS A 254 22.57 5.63 -14.17
C LYS A 254 21.88 4.61 -13.28
N THR A 255 20.56 4.56 -13.37
CA THR A 255 19.76 3.51 -12.74
C THR A 255 20.10 2.14 -13.33
N THR A 256 20.08 1.11 -12.50
CA THR A 256 20.45 -0.26 -12.89
C THR A 256 19.25 -1.18 -13.14
N GLY A 257 18.04 -0.72 -12.84
CA GLY A 257 16.83 -1.55 -12.81
C GLY A 257 16.60 -2.26 -11.47
N ALA A 258 17.64 -2.36 -10.63
CA ALA A 258 17.52 -2.85 -9.26
C ALA A 258 16.97 -1.75 -8.32
N PRO A 259 16.45 -2.11 -7.13
CA PRO A 259 15.95 -1.14 -6.17
C PRO A 259 16.97 -0.07 -5.78
N ILE A 260 16.53 1.18 -5.76
CA ILE A 260 17.31 2.35 -5.33
C ILE A 260 17.08 2.54 -3.84
N ALA A 261 18.04 2.14 -3.02
CA ALA A 261 18.02 2.38 -1.58
C ALA A 261 18.68 3.72 -1.26
N MET A 262 17.96 4.55 -0.51
CA MET A 262 18.35 5.89 -0.08
C MET A 262 18.33 5.99 1.44
N VAL A 263 19.37 6.57 2.03
CA VAL A 263 19.44 6.83 3.47
C VAL A 263 19.74 8.31 3.74
N ILE A 264 19.11 8.86 4.78
CA ILE A 264 19.30 10.21 5.29
C ILE A 264 19.56 10.10 6.80
N TYR A 265 20.75 10.52 7.24
CA TYR A 265 21.13 10.48 8.65
C TYR A 265 20.48 11.61 9.45
N ASN A 266 20.11 11.33 10.71
CA ASN A 266 19.51 12.33 11.59
C ASN A 266 20.61 13.01 12.45
N GLU A 267 20.75 14.33 12.38
CA GLU A 267 21.90 15.07 12.95
C GLU A 267 21.57 15.91 14.20
N ASP A 268 20.38 16.54 14.31
CA ASP A 268 20.04 17.50 15.39
C ASP A 268 18.95 16.95 16.34
N GLN A 269 19.21 15.76 16.91
CA GLN A 269 18.29 15.11 17.86
C GLN A 269 18.47 15.67 19.28
N ARG A 270 17.42 16.28 19.83
CA ARG A 270 17.38 16.80 21.21
C ARG A 270 16.29 16.11 22.04
N SER A 271 16.51 14.84 22.35
CA SER A 271 15.53 13.99 23.04
C SER A 271 15.08 14.55 24.40
N LYS A 272 15.97 15.21 25.15
CA LYS A 272 15.69 15.76 26.49
C LYS A 272 14.59 16.82 26.53
N ASN A 273 14.27 17.45 25.40
CA ASN A 273 13.22 18.48 25.35
C ASN A 273 11.80 17.89 25.39
N TYR A 274 11.65 16.56 25.36
CA TYR A 274 10.36 15.87 25.25
C TYR A 274 10.06 14.96 26.45
N ASP A 275 10.91 14.94 27.48
CA ASP A 275 10.76 14.03 28.63
C ASP A 275 9.45 14.30 29.41
N ASN A 276 9.00 15.57 29.45
CA ASN A 276 7.73 15.96 30.05
C ASN A 276 6.50 15.46 29.27
N LEU A 277 6.68 14.91 28.07
CA LEU A 277 5.60 14.40 27.23
C LEU A 277 5.47 12.88 27.30
N LYS A 278 6.29 12.19 28.11
CA LYS A 278 6.35 10.73 28.16
C LYS A 278 5.04 10.08 28.62
N ASP A 279 4.42 10.68 29.63
CA ASP A 279 3.28 10.07 30.35
C ASP A 279 1.93 10.73 30.02
N LEU A 280 1.85 11.49 28.92
CA LEU A 280 0.63 12.15 28.45
C LEU A 280 0.43 12.04 26.94
N PHE A 281 -0.78 12.33 26.45
CA PHE A 281 -1.07 12.40 25.02
C PHE A 281 -1.11 13.86 24.55
N ARG A 282 -0.38 14.24 23.50
CA ARG A 282 -0.46 15.62 22.99
C ARG A 282 -1.76 15.82 22.18
N PRO A 283 -2.54 16.87 22.45
CA PRO A 283 -3.70 17.20 21.62
C PRO A 283 -3.31 17.34 20.15
N GLY A 284 -4.13 16.76 19.26
CA GLY A 284 -3.91 16.83 17.82
C GLY A 284 -2.76 15.98 17.26
N HIS A 285 -2.03 15.23 18.08
CA HIS A 285 -1.05 14.22 17.62
C HIS A 285 -1.65 12.81 17.66
N GLY A 286 -1.00 11.87 16.98
CA GLY A 286 -1.38 10.45 17.05
C GLY A 286 -0.81 9.73 18.27
N ASP A 287 -0.49 10.43 19.37
CA ASP A 287 0.09 9.79 20.57
C ASP A 287 -0.87 8.74 21.14
N PHE A 288 -2.13 9.12 21.35
CA PHE A 288 -3.17 8.23 21.88
C PHE A 288 -3.43 7.04 20.93
N THR A 289 -3.58 7.32 19.63
CA THR A 289 -3.92 6.28 18.65
C THR A 289 -2.78 5.28 18.47
N PHE A 290 -1.51 5.72 18.45
CA PHE A 290 -0.37 4.82 18.41
C PHE A 290 -0.26 3.98 19.68
N TYR A 291 -0.46 4.60 20.85
CA TYR A 291 -0.45 3.87 22.11
C TYR A 291 -1.55 2.81 22.17
N LYS A 292 -2.78 3.13 21.73
CA LYS A 292 -3.87 2.15 21.68
C LYS A 292 -3.65 1.05 20.63
N LYS A 293 -2.98 1.37 19.52
CA LYS A 293 -2.69 0.39 18.46
C LYS A 293 -1.57 -0.57 18.82
N TYR A 294 -0.48 -0.06 19.42
CA TYR A 294 0.76 -0.82 19.61
C TYR A 294 1.13 -1.08 21.08
N GLY A 295 0.37 -0.55 22.04
CA GLY A 295 0.69 -0.60 23.47
C GLY A 295 1.84 0.33 23.89
N HIS A 296 2.49 1.00 22.94
CA HIS A 296 3.60 1.93 23.18
C HIS A 296 3.66 3.00 22.10
N ARG A 297 4.42 4.07 22.35
CA ARG A 297 4.68 5.16 21.38
C ARG A 297 6.03 5.81 21.64
N ASP A 298 6.61 6.41 20.60
CA ASP A 298 7.80 7.25 20.76
C ASP A 298 7.42 8.71 21.05
N HIS A 299 7.49 9.08 22.33
CA HIS A 299 7.18 10.43 22.83
C HIS A 299 8.18 11.49 22.39
N ARG A 300 9.38 11.12 21.91
CA ARG A 300 10.49 12.06 21.63
C ARG A 300 10.27 12.91 20.38
N GLY A 301 9.30 12.55 19.53
CA GLY A 301 9.01 13.32 18.32
C GLY A 301 7.96 12.70 17.41
N GLY A 302 7.15 11.78 17.94
CA GLY A 302 6.18 11.01 17.17
C GLY A 302 6.79 9.80 16.44
N GLY A 303 8.08 9.49 16.61
CA GLY A 303 8.70 8.30 16.03
C GLY A 303 8.46 8.20 14.52
N ARG A 304 7.73 7.14 14.11
CA ARG A 304 7.38 6.84 12.72
C ARG A 304 6.31 7.76 12.09
N GLN A 305 5.42 8.34 12.88
CA GLN A 305 4.39 9.29 12.38
C GLN A 305 4.87 10.74 12.32
N SER A 306 6.17 10.96 12.57
CA SER A 306 6.76 12.29 12.52
C SER A 306 6.80 12.81 11.08
N GLY A 307 6.65 14.12 10.91
CA GLY A 307 6.89 14.79 9.63
C GLY A 307 8.32 14.58 9.09
N ARG A 308 9.26 14.08 9.91
CA ARG A 308 10.61 13.68 9.45
C ARG A 308 10.54 12.62 8.33
N GLU A 309 9.61 11.68 8.41
CA GLU A 309 9.40 10.62 7.42
C GLU A 309 9.13 11.15 6.00
N THR A 310 8.56 12.36 5.87
CA THR A 310 8.29 12.93 4.54
C THR A 310 9.55 13.26 3.74
N ALA A 311 10.74 13.26 4.35
CA ALA A 311 12.00 13.35 3.60
C ALA A 311 12.17 12.14 2.68
N CYS A 312 11.82 10.94 3.16
CA CYS A 312 11.88 9.70 2.40
C CYS A 312 10.95 9.75 1.19
N ARG A 313 9.77 10.36 1.35
CA ARG A 313 8.79 10.55 0.28
C ARG A 313 9.31 11.51 -0.79
N VAL A 314 9.89 12.63 -0.38
CA VAL A 314 10.51 13.60 -1.30
C VAL A 314 11.69 12.97 -2.02
N ALA A 315 12.56 12.23 -1.31
CA ALA A 315 13.71 11.56 -1.91
C ALA A 315 13.29 10.60 -3.04
N ALA A 316 12.32 9.71 -2.76
CA ALA A 316 11.81 8.77 -3.75
C ALA A 316 11.03 9.47 -4.88
N GLY A 317 10.17 10.42 -4.53
CA GLY A 317 9.39 11.12 -5.54
C GLY A 317 10.23 12.04 -6.43
N ALA A 318 11.40 12.51 -5.99
CA ALA A 318 12.31 13.32 -6.81
C ALA A 318 12.78 12.54 -8.04
N VAL A 319 13.07 11.24 -7.87
CA VAL A 319 13.38 10.32 -8.98
C VAL A 319 12.19 10.22 -9.93
N ALA A 320 10.97 10.05 -9.39
CA ALA A 320 9.76 9.97 -10.21
C ALA A 320 9.48 11.29 -10.97
N ALA A 321 9.65 12.43 -10.31
CA ALA A 321 9.47 13.75 -10.89
C ALA A 321 10.49 14.03 -12.01
N LEU A 322 11.74 13.59 -11.84
CA LEU A 322 12.78 13.70 -12.87
C LEU A 322 12.38 12.95 -14.15
N ILE A 323 11.90 11.71 -14.01
CA ILE A 323 11.45 10.89 -15.15
C ILE A 323 10.23 11.52 -15.84
N LEU A 324 9.27 11.98 -15.04
CA LEU A 324 8.04 12.62 -15.57
C LEU A 324 8.33 13.93 -16.30
N ARG A 325 9.32 14.71 -15.83
CA ARG A 325 9.76 15.93 -16.50
C ARG A 325 10.30 15.66 -17.91
N GLU A 326 11.05 14.58 -18.11
CA GLU A 326 11.50 14.15 -19.44
C GLU A 326 10.34 13.73 -20.35
N ARG A 327 9.22 13.29 -19.76
CA ARG A 327 7.96 12.98 -20.46
C ARG A 327 7.07 14.21 -20.68
N GLY A 328 7.56 15.41 -20.40
CA GLY A 328 6.81 16.67 -20.58
C GLY A 328 5.77 16.95 -19.49
N VAL A 329 5.76 16.19 -18.40
CA VAL A 329 4.85 16.41 -17.27
C VAL A 329 5.49 17.38 -16.28
N ARG A 330 4.76 18.44 -15.94
CA ARG A 330 5.15 19.41 -14.90
C ARG A 330 4.21 19.29 -13.71
N ILE A 331 4.76 19.02 -12.54
CA ILE A 331 4.04 18.99 -11.27
C ILE A 331 4.43 20.22 -10.48
N VAL A 332 3.45 21.00 -10.01
CA VAL A 332 3.67 22.20 -9.21
C VAL A 332 2.64 22.27 -8.09
N ALA A 333 3.07 22.64 -6.89
CA ALA A 333 2.16 22.97 -5.81
C ALA A 333 2.53 24.29 -5.15
N HIS A 334 1.54 24.97 -4.58
CA HIS A 334 1.73 26.23 -3.88
C HIS A 334 0.63 26.48 -2.86
N ALA A 335 0.93 27.31 -1.87
CA ALA A 335 -0.07 27.80 -0.94
C ALA A 335 -1.08 28.69 -1.68
N VAL A 336 -2.37 28.44 -1.45
CA VAL A 336 -3.48 29.28 -1.94
C VAL A 336 -4.27 29.90 -0.80
N GLU A 337 -4.14 29.38 0.42
CA GLU A 337 -4.70 30.00 1.63
C GLU A 337 -3.80 29.70 2.83
N VAL A 338 -3.52 30.70 3.67
CA VAL A 338 -2.91 30.49 5.01
C VAL A 338 -3.57 31.42 6.00
N ALA A 339 -3.95 30.90 7.18
CA ALA A 339 -4.62 31.68 8.22
C ALA A 339 -5.87 32.44 7.72
N GLY A 340 -6.61 31.88 6.75
CA GLY A 340 -7.78 32.50 6.12
C GLY A 340 -7.48 33.56 5.05
N ILE A 341 -6.21 33.91 4.83
CA ILE A 341 -5.79 34.84 3.78
C ILE A 341 -5.65 34.06 2.47
N ARG A 342 -6.40 34.45 1.44
CA ARG A 342 -6.45 33.77 0.14
C ARG A 342 -5.60 34.47 -0.91
N ALA A 343 -4.95 33.67 -1.75
CA ALA A 343 -4.33 34.13 -2.99
C ALA A 343 -5.42 34.50 -4.01
N ASN A 344 -5.19 35.56 -4.79
CA ASN A 344 -6.10 36.01 -5.85
C ASN A 344 -5.44 35.95 -7.24
N THR A 345 -4.11 35.89 -7.28
CA THR A 345 -3.31 35.79 -8.51
C THR A 345 -2.41 34.55 -8.48
N CYS A 346 -1.84 34.19 -9.63
CA CYS A 346 -0.94 33.05 -9.73
C CYS A 346 0.21 33.34 -10.70
N ASP A 347 1.38 33.62 -10.14
CA ASP A 347 2.67 33.65 -10.82
C ASP A 347 3.56 32.52 -10.28
N TYR A 348 3.81 31.51 -11.11
CA TYR A 348 4.66 30.38 -10.72
C TYR A 348 6.11 30.79 -10.43
N GLY A 349 6.60 31.89 -11.02
CA GLY A 349 7.97 32.35 -10.88
C GLY A 349 8.32 32.80 -9.46
N VAL A 350 7.32 33.14 -8.65
CA VAL A 350 7.54 33.64 -7.28
C VAL A 350 7.41 32.58 -6.20
N ILE A 351 6.96 31.36 -6.51
CA ILE A 351 6.70 30.31 -5.49
C ILE A 351 7.94 30.03 -4.64
N GLU A 352 9.12 29.88 -5.27
CA GLU A 352 10.37 29.59 -4.55
C GLU A 352 11.07 30.85 -4.00
N THR A 353 10.56 32.05 -4.31
CA THR A 353 11.18 33.32 -3.91
C THR A 353 10.62 33.89 -2.61
N ASN A 354 9.56 33.29 -2.08
CA ASN A 354 8.93 33.70 -0.83
C ASN A 354 8.80 32.53 0.16
N PRO A 355 8.85 32.80 1.48
CA PRO A 355 8.96 31.75 2.49
C PRO A 355 7.66 30.96 2.72
N VAL A 356 6.52 31.43 2.20
CA VAL A 356 5.22 30.75 2.32
C VAL A 356 4.88 29.88 1.11
N ARG A 357 5.68 29.94 0.04
CA ARG A 357 5.47 29.22 -1.23
C ARG A 357 4.10 29.52 -1.84
N CYS A 358 3.69 30.78 -1.80
CA CYS A 358 2.47 31.24 -2.47
C CYS A 358 2.81 31.82 -3.84
N ALA A 359 1.96 31.58 -4.84
CA ALA A 359 2.11 32.13 -6.19
C ALA A 359 1.60 33.57 -6.33
N ASP A 360 1.11 34.18 -5.25
CA ASP A 360 0.62 35.56 -5.19
C ASP A 360 1.53 36.37 -4.26
N PRO A 361 2.35 37.31 -4.78
CA PRO A 361 3.29 38.08 -3.95
C PRO A 361 2.64 38.91 -2.85
N GLU A 362 1.45 39.48 -3.11
CA GLU A 362 0.74 40.31 -2.14
C GLU A 362 0.15 39.45 -1.02
N ALA A 363 -0.52 38.36 -1.40
CA ALA A 363 -1.04 37.39 -0.44
C ALA A 363 0.10 36.74 0.34
N ALA A 364 1.24 36.44 -0.29
CA ALA A 364 2.40 35.85 0.36
C ALA A 364 2.90 36.71 1.54
N ALA A 365 3.05 38.02 1.33
CA ALA A 365 3.47 38.95 2.38
C ALA A 365 2.45 39.02 3.54
N ALA A 366 1.16 39.02 3.22
CA ALA A 366 0.09 39.02 4.22
C ALA A 366 0.03 37.69 5.01
N MET A 367 0.16 36.56 4.33
CA MET A 367 0.25 35.23 4.93
C MET A 367 1.46 35.11 5.85
N GLU A 368 2.65 35.57 5.41
CA GLU A 368 3.85 35.58 6.24
C GLU A 368 3.64 36.38 7.53
N LYS A 369 3.07 37.58 7.44
CA LYS A 369 2.74 38.41 8.61
C LYS A 369 1.80 37.67 9.57
N ALA A 370 0.78 36.98 9.06
CA ALA A 370 -0.15 36.21 9.87
C ALA A 370 0.52 35.02 10.58
N ILE A 371 1.43 34.31 9.90
CA ILE A 371 2.20 33.21 10.51
C ILE A 371 3.10 33.74 11.64
N LEU A 372 3.78 34.87 11.43
CA LEU A 372 4.62 35.49 12.46
C LEU A 372 3.81 36.01 13.65
N ALA A 373 2.59 36.52 13.41
CA ALA A 373 1.66 36.89 14.47
C ALA A 373 1.23 35.66 15.30
N ALA A 374 0.86 34.55 14.66
CA ALA A 374 0.53 33.29 15.34
C ALA A 374 1.71 32.78 16.17
N ARG A 375 2.92 32.79 15.61
CA ARG A 375 4.15 32.43 16.33
C ARG A 375 4.36 33.28 17.58
N SER A 376 4.17 34.60 17.46
CA SER A 376 4.31 35.55 18.57
C SER A 376 3.25 35.31 19.66
N ALA A 377 2.05 34.88 19.25
CA ALA A 377 0.97 34.44 20.13
C ALA A 377 1.17 33.01 20.70
N ARG A 378 2.34 32.39 20.46
CA ARG A 378 2.66 31.01 20.86
C ARG A 378 1.70 29.97 20.26
N ASP A 379 1.10 30.29 19.12
CA ASP A 379 0.10 29.49 18.40
C ASP A 379 0.60 29.05 17.00
N SER A 380 -0.26 28.42 16.23
CA SER A 380 -0.01 28.00 14.85
C SER A 380 -1.23 28.21 13.94
N VAL A 381 -1.00 28.16 12.63
CA VAL A 381 -2.04 28.30 11.61
C VAL A 381 -1.94 27.20 10.56
N GLY A 382 -3.07 26.87 9.95
CA GLY A 382 -3.18 25.94 8.82
C GLY A 382 -3.34 26.69 7.51
N GLY A 383 -3.72 25.95 6.47
CA GLY A 383 -3.95 26.52 5.15
C GLY A 383 -4.37 25.51 4.10
N VAL A 384 -4.38 25.94 2.86
CA VAL A 384 -4.74 25.14 1.69
C VAL A 384 -3.61 25.22 0.67
N ILE A 385 -3.21 24.05 0.16
CA ILE A 385 -2.21 23.91 -0.90
C ILE A 385 -2.95 23.48 -2.17
N GLN A 386 -2.70 24.15 -3.29
CA GLN A 386 -3.12 23.68 -4.60
C GLN A 386 -1.98 22.88 -5.24
N LEU A 387 -2.34 21.75 -5.84
CA LEU A 387 -1.50 20.91 -6.68
C LEU A 387 -2.03 21.00 -8.12
N GLU A 388 -1.12 21.23 -9.06
CA GLU A 388 -1.39 21.21 -10.49
C GLU A 388 -0.43 20.26 -11.21
N ILE A 389 -0.96 19.40 -12.06
CA ILE A 389 -0.20 18.49 -12.92
C ILE A 389 -0.53 18.83 -14.37
N LEU A 390 0.46 19.37 -15.06
CA LEU A 390 0.37 19.89 -16.42
C LEU A 390 1.06 18.92 -17.39
N GLY A 391 0.57 18.85 -18.63
CA GLY A 391 1.16 18.02 -19.68
C GLY A 391 0.88 16.52 -19.53
N LEU A 392 -0.09 16.15 -18.69
CA LEU A 392 -0.48 14.76 -18.51
C LEU A 392 -1.30 14.29 -19.74
N PRO A 393 -0.99 13.13 -20.37
CA PRO A 393 -1.80 12.59 -21.45
C PRO A 393 -3.15 12.07 -20.93
N PRO A 394 -4.18 11.97 -21.79
CA PRO A 394 -5.40 11.26 -21.46
C PRO A 394 -5.14 9.76 -21.31
N GLY A 395 -5.85 9.08 -20.39
CA GLY A 395 -5.84 7.62 -20.28
C GLY A 395 -5.10 7.03 -19.08
N LEU A 396 -4.69 7.83 -18.09
CA LEU A 396 -4.07 7.33 -16.86
C LEU A 396 -5.11 7.14 -15.75
N GLY A 397 -5.10 5.97 -15.10
CA GLY A 397 -6.02 5.59 -14.02
C GLY A 397 -6.97 4.45 -14.40
N ASP A 398 -7.72 3.96 -13.43
CA ASP A 398 -8.65 2.84 -13.60
C ASP A 398 -10.11 3.25 -13.36
N PRO A 399 -11.11 2.52 -13.88
CA PRO A 399 -12.52 2.94 -13.81
C PRO A 399 -13.21 2.73 -12.44
N VAL A 400 -12.68 1.87 -11.55
CA VAL A 400 -13.40 1.44 -10.33
C VAL A 400 -12.63 1.74 -9.04
N PHE A 401 -11.63 0.93 -8.68
CA PHE A 401 -10.89 1.07 -7.41
C PHE A 401 -9.50 1.69 -7.57
N GLY A 402 -8.93 1.67 -8.78
CA GLY A 402 -7.65 2.32 -9.11
C GLY A 402 -7.80 3.70 -9.75
N LYS A 403 -8.93 4.39 -9.49
CA LYS A 403 -9.17 5.72 -10.06
C LYS A 403 -8.03 6.68 -9.73
N LEU A 404 -7.60 7.46 -10.71
CA LEU A 404 -6.45 8.35 -10.56
C LEU A 404 -6.67 9.39 -9.46
N ASP A 405 -7.86 9.98 -9.39
CA ASP A 405 -8.25 10.93 -8.33
C ASP A 405 -8.24 10.27 -6.94
N ALA A 406 -8.71 9.02 -6.83
CA ALA A 406 -8.65 8.24 -5.60
C ALA A 406 -7.21 7.93 -5.17
N ARG A 407 -6.33 7.53 -6.11
CA ARG A 407 -4.90 7.28 -5.86
C ARG A 407 -4.17 8.55 -5.44
N LEU A 408 -4.36 9.67 -6.14
CA LEU A 408 -3.76 10.95 -5.77
C LEU A 408 -4.29 11.44 -4.41
N THR A 409 -5.61 11.33 -4.18
CA THR A 409 -6.21 11.69 -2.89
C THR A 409 -5.65 10.85 -1.76
N ASN A 410 -5.48 9.54 -1.96
CA ASN A 410 -4.88 8.65 -0.98
C ASN A 410 -3.44 9.09 -0.65
N ALA A 411 -2.60 9.28 -1.68
CA ALA A 411 -1.23 9.75 -1.54
C ALA A 411 -1.14 11.04 -0.71
N ILE A 412 -1.97 12.03 -1.04
CA ILE A 412 -2.00 13.33 -0.36
C ILE A 412 -2.55 13.22 1.07
N MET A 413 -3.62 12.45 1.29
CA MET A 413 -4.21 12.27 2.63
C MET A 413 -3.30 11.50 3.59
N THR A 414 -2.34 10.71 3.09
CA THR A 414 -1.35 10.05 3.95
C THR A 414 -0.29 11.01 4.50
N ILE A 415 -0.23 12.25 4.02
CA ILE A 415 0.68 13.28 4.51
C ILE A 415 0.14 13.79 5.86
N GLY A 416 1.01 13.85 6.86
CA GLY A 416 0.66 14.33 8.20
C GLY A 416 -0.04 15.69 8.15
N ALA A 417 -1.10 15.83 8.95
CA ALA A 417 -1.92 17.04 9.09
C ALA A 417 -2.81 17.43 7.89
N VAL A 418 -2.77 16.71 6.76
CA VAL A 418 -3.81 16.87 5.74
C VAL A 418 -5.13 16.30 6.29
N LYS A 419 -6.23 17.07 6.16
CA LYS A 419 -7.55 16.73 6.69
C LYS A 419 -8.67 16.68 5.63
N GLY A 420 -8.39 17.13 4.42
CA GLY A 420 -9.31 17.03 3.28
C GLY A 420 -8.56 17.25 1.97
N VAL A 421 -9.08 16.64 0.91
CA VAL A 421 -8.59 16.82 -0.46
C VAL A 421 -9.80 17.05 -1.37
N GLU A 422 -9.66 18.01 -2.28
CA GLU A 422 -10.63 18.33 -3.32
C GLU A 422 -10.01 18.10 -4.70
N VAL A 423 -10.85 17.75 -5.68
CA VAL A 423 -10.46 17.62 -7.10
C VAL A 423 -11.25 18.62 -7.94
N GLY A 424 -10.57 19.34 -8.82
CA GLY A 424 -11.16 20.35 -9.71
C GLY A 424 -11.88 21.46 -8.94
N THR A 425 -13.18 21.62 -9.20
CA THR A 425 -14.04 22.58 -8.49
C THR A 425 -14.25 22.21 -7.01
N GLY A 426 -13.91 20.97 -6.61
CA GLY A 426 -13.94 20.54 -5.22
C GLY A 426 -15.36 20.51 -4.64
N PHE A 427 -15.51 20.83 -3.35
CA PHE A 427 -16.81 20.85 -2.69
C PHE A 427 -17.78 21.87 -3.28
N ALA A 428 -17.29 22.89 -4.00
CA ALA A 428 -18.16 23.86 -4.67
C ALA A 428 -18.98 23.24 -5.83
N ILE A 429 -18.54 22.11 -6.41
CA ILE A 429 -19.27 21.44 -7.51
C ILE A 429 -20.69 21.01 -7.06
N ALA A 430 -20.86 20.67 -5.78
CA ALA A 430 -22.13 20.20 -5.22
C ALA A 430 -23.21 21.30 -5.16
N ARG A 431 -22.84 22.56 -5.44
CA ARG A 431 -23.74 23.71 -5.48
C ARG A 431 -24.22 24.04 -6.90
N LEU A 432 -23.65 23.38 -7.91
CA LEU A 432 -23.93 23.62 -9.32
C LEU A 432 -24.97 22.63 -9.85
N ARG A 433 -25.71 23.04 -10.87
CA ARG A 433 -26.52 22.13 -11.70
C ARG A 433 -25.62 21.44 -12.73
N GLY A 434 -26.06 20.29 -13.25
CA GLY A 434 -25.31 19.60 -14.31
C GLY A 434 -25.02 20.46 -15.55
N SER A 435 -25.92 21.38 -15.91
CA SER A 435 -25.71 22.34 -17.01
C SER A 435 -24.59 23.36 -16.75
N GLU A 436 -24.18 23.54 -15.50
CA GLU A 436 -23.13 24.46 -15.05
C GLU A 436 -21.84 23.71 -14.72
N ALA A 437 -21.93 22.45 -14.28
CA ALA A 437 -20.80 21.65 -13.83
C ALA A 437 -20.14 20.82 -14.95
N ASN A 438 -20.90 20.44 -15.99
CA ASN A 438 -20.39 19.58 -17.05
C ASN A 438 -19.41 20.35 -17.93
N ASP A 439 -18.20 19.80 -18.14
CA ASP A 439 -17.18 20.38 -19.01
C ASP A 439 -17.41 19.99 -20.49
N PRO A 440 -17.79 20.91 -21.40
CA PRO A 440 -18.04 20.58 -22.80
C PRO A 440 -16.76 20.32 -23.59
N LEU A 441 -16.80 19.38 -24.53
CA LEU A 441 -15.70 19.09 -25.47
C LEU A 441 -15.80 19.91 -26.75
N SER A 442 -14.67 20.47 -27.19
CA SER A 442 -14.51 21.11 -28.50
C SER A 442 -13.12 20.81 -29.05
N GLY A 443 -13.05 20.28 -30.28
CA GLY A 443 -11.77 19.93 -30.92
C GLY A 443 -10.94 18.90 -30.14
N GLY A 444 -11.59 18.02 -29.37
CA GLY A 444 -10.93 16.99 -28.55
C GLY A 444 -10.38 17.48 -27.21
N ARG A 445 -10.68 18.72 -26.81
CA ARG A 445 -10.26 19.33 -25.53
C ARG A 445 -11.48 19.86 -24.77
N HIS A 446 -11.43 19.86 -23.46
CA HIS A 446 -12.50 20.44 -22.66
C HIS A 446 -12.40 21.97 -22.68
N THR A 447 -13.54 22.63 -22.75
CA THR A 447 -13.63 24.11 -22.78
C THR A 447 -13.58 24.74 -21.39
N THR A 448 -13.88 23.94 -20.36
CA THR A 448 -13.75 24.23 -18.93
C THR A 448 -13.10 23.03 -18.23
N ASN A 449 -12.73 23.16 -16.96
CA ASN A 449 -12.02 22.10 -16.21
C ASN A 449 -12.58 21.90 -14.79
N HIS A 450 -13.90 21.84 -14.66
CA HIS A 450 -14.57 21.60 -13.38
C HIS A 450 -14.22 20.24 -12.78
N HIS A 451 -14.03 19.21 -13.63
CA HIS A 451 -13.58 17.88 -13.25
C HIS A 451 -12.10 17.82 -12.81
N GLY A 452 -11.32 18.89 -13.02
CA GLY A 452 -9.93 18.98 -12.54
C GLY A 452 -9.00 17.96 -13.18
N GLY A 453 -9.07 17.78 -14.50
CA GLY A 453 -8.21 16.89 -15.28
C GLY A 453 -8.54 15.40 -15.21
N ILE A 454 -9.51 14.97 -14.39
CA ILE A 454 -9.84 13.56 -14.18
C ILE A 454 -11.35 13.35 -14.32
N LEU A 455 -11.77 12.42 -15.19
CA LEU A 455 -13.17 12.07 -15.41
C LEU A 455 -13.33 10.56 -15.44
N GLY A 456 -14.32 10.03 -14.71
CA GLY A 456 -14.49 8.57 -14.58
C GLY A 456 -13.32 7.87 -13.86
N GLY A 457 -12.44 8.62 -13.20
CA GLY A 457 -11.21 8.13 -12.60
C GLY A 457 -10.01 8.05 -13.54
N ILE A 458 -10.11 8.60 -14.75
CA ILE A 458 -9.07 8.56 -15.78
C ILE A 458 -8.68 9.99 -16.17
N SER A 459 -7.40 10.25 -16.41
CA SER A 459 -6.92 11.55 -16.88
C SER A 459 -7.54 11.92 -18.24
N THR A 460 -7.94 13.18 -18.39
CA THR A 460 -8.59 13.69 -19.62
C THR A 460 -7.64 14.37 -20.59
N GLY A 461 -6.40 14.65 -20.17
CA GLY A 461 -5.44 15.48 -20.91
C GLY A 461 -5.44 16.95 -20.47
N GLU A 462 -6.47 17.38 -19.73
CA GLU A 462 -6.50 18.71 -19.10
C GLU A 462 -5.64 18.74 -17.83
N PRO A 463 -5.24 19.93 -17.34
CA PRO A 463 -4.55 20.08 -16.07
C PRO A 463 -5.27 19.35 -14.93
N VAL A 464 -4.55 18.47 -14.23
CA VAL A 464 -5.08 17.91 -12.97
C VAL A 464 -4.96 19.00 -11.91
N VAL A 465 -6.06 19.33 -11.25
CA VAL A 465 -6.09 20.36 -10.20
C VAL A 465 -6.66 19.74 -8.93
N MET A 466 -5.90 19.81 -7.83
CA MET A 466 -6.34 19.31 -6.53
C MET A 466 -5.99 20.32 -5.43
N ARG A 467 -6.77 20.32 -4.35
CA ARG A 467 -6.49 21.17 -3.17
C ARG A 467 -6.44 20.33 -1.91
N ALA A 468 -5.41 20.52 -1.09
CA ALA A 468 -5.21 19.84 0.17
C ALA A 468 -5.39 20.81 1.34
N ALA A 469 -6.34 20.51 2.23
CA ALA A 469 -6.56 21.26 3.46
C ALA A 469 -5.62 20.74 4.57
N VAL A 470 -4.73 21.61 5.04
CA VAL A 470 -3.72 21.31 6.06
C VAL A 470 -4.14 21.98 7.36
N LYS A 471 -4.33 21.20 8.43
CA LYS A 471 -4.68 21.74 9.75
C LYS A 471 -3.51 22.51 10.38
N PRO A 472 -3.77 23.40 11.35
CA PRO A 472 -2.70 24.01 12.15
C PRO A 472 -1.79 22.97 12.84
N THR A 473 -0.53 23.35 13.06
CA THR A 473 0.45 22.51 13.75
C THR A 473 0.02 22.21 15.18
N ALA A 474 -0.14 20.94 15.53
CA ALA A 474 -0.67 20.56 16.85
C ALA A 474 0.25 20.94 18.04
N SER A 475 1.56 21.01 17.82
CA SER A 475 2.52 21.40 18.86
C SER A 475 2.63 22.93 18.97
N ILE A 476 1.96 23.49 19.97
CA ILE A 476 1.99 24.92 20.31
C ILE A 476 2.43 25.12 21.77
N ALA A 477 2.96 26.32 22.06
CA ALA A 477 3.47 26.68 23.39
C ALA A 477 2.41 27.37 24.28
N GLN A 478 1.15 27.37 23.85
CA GLN A 478 0.00 27.65 24.72
C GLN A 478 -0.35 26.41 25.55
N LYS A 479 -0.94 26.64 26.72
CA LYS A 479 -1.49 25.57 27.56
C LYS A 479 -2.66 24.89 26.88
N GLN A 480 -2.67 23.57 26.91
CA GLN A 480 -3.77 22.76 26.38
C GLN A 480 -4.19 21.70 27.39
N ALA A 481 -5.49 21.45 27.50
CA ALA A 481 -6.02 20.34 28.27
C ALA A 481 -5.81 19.01 27.52
N THR A 482 -5.40 17.98 28.25
CA THR A 482 -5.26 16.62 27.73
C THR A 482 -5.40 15.59 28.86
N CYS A 483 -5.06 14.33 28.60
CA CYS A 483 -5.01 13.28 29.62
C CYS A 483 -3.68 12.53 29.64
N GLY A 484 -3.36 12.00 30.83
CA GLY A 484 -2.27 11.07 31.07
C GLY A 484 -2.54 9.67 30.52
N LEU A 485 -1.56 8.77 30.62
CA LEU A 485 -1.72 7.36 30.22
C LEU A 485 -2.82 6.63 31.01
N ASP A 486 -3.08 7.08 32.24
CA ASP A 486 -4.15 6.62 33.13
C ASP A 486 -5.52 7.28 32.84
N ASN A 487 -5.59 8.13 31.81
CA ASN A 487 -6.71 9.00 31.46
C ASN A 487 -7.01 10.12 32.49
N ALA A 488 -6.13 10.37 33.47
CA ALA A 488 -6.30 11.50 34.37
C ALA A 488 -6.13 12.82 33.60
N PRO A 489 -6.99 13.83 33.83
CA PRO A 489 -6.88 15.12 33.15
C PRO A 489 -5.61 15.87 33.58
N VAL A 490 -4.87 16.40 32.61
CA VAL A 490 -3.64 17.17 32.83
C VAL A 490 -3.56 18.34 31.84
N GLU A 491 -2.82 19.38 32.19
CA GLU A 491 -2.44 20.43 31.24
C GLU A 491 -1.06 20.13 30.64
N VAL A 492 -0.88 20.47 29.37
CA VAL A 492 0.41 20.36 28.68
C VAL A 492 0.76 21.67 27.98
N GLU A 493 2.03 22.05 28.09
CA GLU A 493 2.67 23.05 27.24
C GLU A 493 3.76 22.34 26.43
N VAL A 494 3.68 22.44 25.10
CA VAL A 494 4.68 21.82 24.23
C VAL A 494 5.74 22.87 23.89
N LEU A 495 6.80 22.87 24.70
CA LEU A 495 7.94 23.77 24.54
C LEU A 495 8.90 23.23 23.47
N GLY A 496 9.42 24.11 22.60
CA GLY A 496 10.38 23.72 21.59
C GLY A 496 10.25 24.50 20.29
N ARG A 497 11.00 24.05 19.26
CA ARG A 497 11.00 24.65 17.92
C ARG A 497 9.98 23.92 17.05
N HIS A 498 8.74 24.37 17.06
CA HIS A 498 7.67 23.85 16.21
C HIS A 498 7.40 24.78 15.03
N ASP A 499 6.91 24.20 13.94
CA ASP A 499 6.47 24.96 12.77
C ASP A 499 5.22 25.79 13.15
N PRO A 500 5.24 27.14 13.10
CA PRO A 500 4.01 27.93 13.27
C PRO A 500 3.04 27.75 12.10
N CYS A 501 3.54 27.28 10.95
CA CYS A 501 2.75 26.84 9.81
C CYS A 501 3.52 25.75 9.04
N ILE A 502 2.92 24.58 8.87
CA ILE A 502 3.55 23.46 8.13
C ILE A 502 3.29 23.51 6.61
N VAL A 503 2.39 24.38 6.15
CA VAL A 503 1.98 24.50 4.74
C VAL A 503 3.19 24.61 3.81
N PRO A 504 4.19 25.49 4.03
CA PRO A 504 5.30 25.63 3.09
C PRO A 504 6.12 24.35 2.96
N ARG A 505 6.28 23.58 4.05
CA ARG A 505 7.04 22.31 4.03
C ARG A 505 6.24 21.17 3.40
N ALA A 506 4.91 21.24 3.42
CA ALA A 506 4.04 20.23 2.82
C ALA A 506 3.96 20.36 1.29
N VAL A 507 4.22 21.55 0.72
CA VAL A 507 4.23 21.80 -0.73
C VAL A 507 5.11 20.79 -1.50
N PRO A 508 6.43 20.69 -1.25
CA PRO A 508 7.26 19.72 -1.96
C PRO A 508 6.84 18.28 -1.66
N VAL A 509 6.31 17.96 -0.48
CA VAL A 509 5.84 16.60 -0.19
C VAL A 509 4.65 16.21 -1.06
N ILE A 510 3.71 17.13 -1.29
CA ILE A 510 2.53 16.91 -2.16
C ILE A 510 2.97 16.69 -3.61
N GLU A 511 3.88 17.51 -4.13
CA GLU A 511 4.40 17.37 -5.50
C GLU A 511 5.01 15.97 -5.72
N HIS A 512 5.86 15.53 -4.78
CA HIS A 512 6.59 14.27 -4.91
C HIS A 512 5.71 13.04 -4.66
N MET A 513 4.71 13.14 -3.78
CA MET A 513 3.70 12.09 -3.64
C MET A 513 2.84 11.97 -4.91
N ALA A 514 2.49 13.10 -5.55
CA ALA A 514 1.80 13.08 -6.83
C ALA A 514 2.69 12.48 -7.94
N ALA A 515 3.97 12.82 -7.98
CA ALA A 515 4.91 12.27 -8.95
C ALA A 515 4.99 10.73 -8.89
N LEU A 516 5.03 10.16 -7.69
CA LEU A 516 5.02 8.70 -7.49
C LEU A 516 3.75 8.07 -8.07
N VAL A 517 2.57 8.63 -7.75
CA VAL A 517 1.28 8.13 -8.27
C VAL A 517 1.22 8.21 -9.79
N ILE A 518 1.66 9.34 -10.37
CA ILE A 518 1.59 9.56 -11.81
C ILE A 518 2.53 8.63 -12.55
N LEU A 519 3.77 8.45 -12.08
CA LEU A 519 4.71 7.55 -12.73
C LEU A 519 4.23 6.09 -12.63
N ASP A 520 3.67 5.68 -11.49
CA ASP A 520 3.09 4.36 -11.30
C ASP A 520 1.92 4.11 -12.28
N ALA A 521 0.95 5.03 -12.32
CA ALA A 521 -0.18 4.95 -13.26
C ALA A 521 0.27 4.94 -14.73
N TRP A 522 1.34 5.69 -15.04
CA TRP A 522 1.93 5.70 -16.39
C TRP A 522 2.52 4.34 -16.75
N GLU A 523 3.32 3.73 -15.87
CA GLU A 523 3.89 2.40 -16.14
C GLU A 523 2.81 1.32 -16.25
N VAL A 524 1.73 1.41 -15.47
CA VAL A 524 0.57 0.50 -15.60
C VAL A 524 -0.04 0.66 -16.98
N GLN A 525 -0.37 1.89 -17.37
CA GLN A 525 -1.03 2.16 -18.65
C GLN A 525 -0.16 1.76 -19.85
N SER A 526 1.14 2.06 -19.81
CA SER A 526 2.08 1.66 -20.86
C SER A 526 2.16 0.16 -21.05
N ARG A 527 1.97 -0.65 -19.99
CA ARG A 527 1.96 -2.12 -20.08
C ARG A 527 0.62 -2.68 -20.53
N LEU A 528 -0.49 -2.07 -20.09
CA LEU A 528 -1.84 -2.46 -20.51
C LEU A 528 -2.11 -2.14 -21.98
N ASN A 529 -1.60 -1.01 -22.46
CA ASN A 529 -1.79 -0.53 -23.81
C ASN A 529 -0.48 0.03 -24.40
N PRO A 530 0.39 -0.82 -24.95
CA PRO A 530 1.64 -0.38 -25.56
C PRO A 530 1.44 0.64 -26.70
N ALA A 531 0.38 0.50 -27.50
CA ALA A 531 0.07 1.44 -28.58
C ALA A 531 -0.23 2.86 -28.05
N TRP A 532 -0.83 2.98 -26.86
CA TRP A 532 -1.00 4.29 -26.21
C TRP A 532 0.36 4.95 -25.91
N ALA A 533 1.34 4.17 -25.43
CA ALA A 533 2.68 4.70 -25.15
C ALA A 533 3.41 5.15 -26.43
N GLU A 534 3.26 4.40 -27.52
CA GLU A 534 3.81 4.74 -28.84
C GLU A 534 3.28 6.08 -29.36
N THR A 535 1.99 6.38 -29.16
CA THR A 535 1.39 7.66 -29.58
C THR A 535 1.97 8.87 -28.86
N LEU A 536 2.60 8.67 -27.71
CA LEU A 536 3.24 9.73 -26.92
C LEU A 536 4.72 9.92 -27.26
N GLY A 537 5.28 9.13 -28.19
CA GLY A 537 6.71 9.12 -28.47
C GLY A 537 7.56 8.56 -27.33
N ALA A 538 6.93 7.84 -26.38
CA ALA A 538 7.67 7.13 -25.33
C ALA A 538 8.41 5.94 -25.95
N VAL A 539 9.72 5.84 -25.64
CA VAL A 539 10.67 4.89 -26.24
C VAL A 539 10.09 3.45 -26.27
N PRO A 540 10.18 2.71 -27.39
CA PRO A 540 9.75 1.32 -27.43
C PRO A 540 10.66 0.43 -26.59
N GLY A 541 10.05 -0.51 -25.85
CA GLY A 541 10.65 -1.77 -25.36
C GLY A 541 11.60 -1.66 -24.18
#